data_AF-A0A935UPA2-F1
#
_entry.id   AF-A0A935UPA2-F1
#
_cell.length_a   1.000
_cell.length_b   1.000
_cell.length_c   1.000
_cell.angle_alpha   90.00
_cell.angle_beta   90.00
_cell.angle_gamma   90.00
#
_symmetry.space_group_name_H-M   'P 1'
#
loop_
_entity.id
_entity.type
_entity.pdbx_description
1 polymer ?
#
loop_
_entity_poly.entity_id
_entity_poly.type
_entity_poly.pdbx_seq_one_letter_code
_entity_poly.pdbx_strand_id
1 'polypeptide(L)'
;MGLSDGFRAAMGASSSLSRLFADQTSAASRLAAFTATEEPEKRSEDEYRAEIDAWEERFRAAWAEAVELFAVHALAANEVTVVNKTQTFLHDVQVKLHLDGAVEAQERHGHAERPDWRDLKLPSPPRKWGPTKRDLGRYAGYPASLAASIASQPYMPRPYVPPDASWKTTGSVDVEVVVGDLRPEATFQTDDGDTVLLICGDIPEHVQGTWTATARGYNQVFTGALEVAIAEPAHLTNLVRDFVNLD
;
A
#
# COMPACT_ATOMS: atom_id res chain seq x y z
N MET A 1 64.52 -33.76 70.97
CA MET A 1 64.51 -34.63 69.78
C MET A 1 63.05 -34.78 69.35
N GLY A 2 62.68 -34.29 68.16
CA GLY A 2 61.36 -34.40 67.48
C GLY A 2 60.29 -33.36 67.90
N LEU A 3 60.02 -32.27 67.16
CA LEU A 3 59.25 -32.08 65.90
C LEU A 3 57.73 -32.29 66.09
N SER A 4 56.93 -31.19 66.17
CA SER A 4 55.96 -30.68 65.15
C SER A 4 54.73 -31.58 64.97
N ASP A 5 53.47 -31.16 64.81
CA ASP A 5 52.79 -29.93 64.43
C ASP A 5 51.30 -30.19 64.81
N GLY A 6 50.50 -29.22 65.26
CA GLY A 6 49.83 -28.30 64.33
C GLY A 6 48.44 -28.81 63.93
N PHE A 7 47.47 -28.76 64.87
CA PHE A 7 46.05 -28.93 64.56
C PHE A 7 45.56 -27.65 63.85
N ARG A 8 45.31 -27.70 62.54
CA ARG A 8 44.59 -26.64 61.79
C ARG A 8 43.59 -27.29 60.83
N ALA A 9 42.34 -27.35 61.25
CA ALA A 9 41.20 -27.58 60.37
C ALA A 9 40.26 -26.38 60.50
N ALA A 10 40.45 -25.36 59.66
CA ALA A 10 39.44 -24.35 59.34
C ALA A 10 39.92 -23.54 58.13
N MET A 11 39.36 -23.79 56.95
CA MET A 11 39.12 -22.80 55.87
C MET A 11 38.78 -23.54 54.57
N GLY A 12 37.52 -23.92 54.40
CA GLY A 12 37.05 -24.51 53.13
C GLY A 12 35.57 -24.29 52.80
N ALA A 13 34.78 -23.74 53.73
CA ALA A 13 33.34 -23.61 53.54
C ALA A 13 32.89 -22.28 52.91
N SER A 14 33.71 -21.21 52.92
CA SER A 14 33.26 -19.89 52.47
C SER A 14 33.33 -19.67 50.95
N SER A 15 34.32 -20.24 50.25
CA SER A 15 34.49 -20.04 48.81
C SER A 15 33.47 -20.82 47.97
N SER A 16 33.09 -22.02 48.43
CA SER A 16 32.11 -22.89 47.78
C SER A 16 30.70 -22.32 47.88
N LEU A 17 30.34 -21.74 49.03
CA LEU A 17 29.06 -21.06 49.21
C LEU A 17 29.00 -19.77 48.40
N SER A 18 30.05 -18.94 48.38
CA SER A 18 30.08 -17.72 47.56
C SER A 18 29.95 -18.00 46.06
N ARG A 19 30.49 -19.11 45.55
CA ARG A 19 30.30 -19.52 44.15
C ARG A 19 28.87 -20.00 43.87
N LEU A 20 28.26 -20.76 44.78
CA LEU A 20 26.86 -21.17 44.65
C LEU A 20 25.90 -19.97 44.68
N PHE A 21 26.15 -18.97 45.54
CA PHE A 21 25.35 -17.74 45.57
C PHE A 21 25.56 -16.86 44.35
N ALA A 22 26.80 -16.74 43.85
CA ALA A 22 27.11 -16.01 42.61
C ALA A 22 26.51 -16.70 41.38
N ASP A 23 26.54 -18.03 41.33
CA ASP A 23 25.99 -18.80 40.21
C ASP A 23 24.46 -18.78 40.22
N GLN A 24 23.83 -18.87 41.40
CA GLN A 24 22.39 -18.68 41.56
C GLN A 24 21.94 -17.24 41.28
N THR A 25 22.68 -16.21 41.68
CA THR A 25 22.34 -14.82 41.30
C THR A 25 22.54 -14.59 39.81
N SER A 26 23.54 -15.20 39.18
CA SER A 26 23.72 -15.13 37.73
C SER A 26 22.63 -15.87 36.96
N ALA A 27 22.20 -17.04 37.44
CA ALA A 27 21.11 -17.82 36.86
C ALA A 27 19.75 -17.16 37.08
N ALA A 28 19.49 -16.61 38.27
CA ALA A 28 18.29 -15.84 38.57
C ALA A 28 18.26 -14.52 37.79
N SER A 29 19.40 -13.84 37.60
CA SER A 29 19.48 -12.62 36.77
C SER A 29 19.32 -12.95 35.28
N ARG A 30 19.83 -14.09 34.81
CA ARG A 30 19.61 -14.58 33.44
C ARG A 30 18.17 -15.01 33.21
N LEU A 31 17.54 -15.69 34.17
CA LEU A 31 16.13 -16.05 34.14
C LEU A 31 15.25 -14.81 34.21
N ALA A 32 15.57 -13.84 35.08
CA ALA A 32 14.88 -12.56 35.15
C ALA A 32 15.03 -11.75 33.85
N ALA A 33 16.20 -11.77 33.21
CA ALA A 33 16.42 -11.16 31.88
C ALA A 33 15.74 -11.94 30.73
N PHE A 34 15.47 -13.24 30.93
CA PHE A 34 14.72 -14.08 29.99
C PHE A 34 13.19 -13.90 30.16
N THR A 35 12.72 -13.62 31.38
CA THR A 35 11.31 -13.33 31.70
C THR A 35 10.97 -11.85 31.71
N ALA A 36 11.97 -10.96 31.59
CA ALA A 36 11.76 -9.53 31.40
C ALA A 36 11.04 -9.35 30.07
N THR A 37 9.74 -9.10 30.16
CA THR A 37 8.85 -8.84 29.03
C THR A 37 9.15 -7.51 28.35
N GLU A 38 10.05 -6.71 28.92
CA GLU A 38 10.43 -5.37 28.45
C GLU A 38 11.95 -5.30 28.24
N GLU A 39 12.37 -5.08 26.98
CA GLU A 39 13.72 -4.69 26.63
C GLU A 39 13.88 -3.18 26.84
N PRO A 40 14.90 -2.73 27.61
CA PRO A 40 15.16 -1.31 27.83
C PRO A 40 15.48 -0.60 26.52
N GLU A 41 15.17 0.69 26.44
CA GLU A 41 15.49 1.54 25.29
C GLU A 41 17.00 1.56 25.06
N LYS A 42 17.42 1.10 23.88
CA LYS A 42 18.84 0.96 23.51
C LYS A 42 19.36 2.21 22.80
N ARG A 43 18.46 2.97 22.18
CA ARG A 43 18.80 4.25 21.54
C ARG A 43 19.06 5.29 22.62
N SER A 44 19.93 6.25 22.33
CA SER A 44 20.01 7.51 23.07
C SER A 44 18.91 8.48 22.60
N GLU A 45 18.60 9.49 23.42
CA GLU A 45 17.59 10.48 23.07
C GLU A 45 17.98 11.25 21.79
N ASP A 46 19.27 11.54 21.63
CA ASP A 46 19.82 12.20 20.45
C ASP A 46 19.71 11.31 19.20
N GLU A 47 19.96 10.01 19.32
CA GLU A 47 19.75 9.05 18.22
C GLU A 47 18.26 8.94 17.85
N TYR A 48 17.35 8.99 18.83
CA TYR A 48 15.91 8.97 18.55
C TYR A 48 15.44 10.25 17.86
N ARG A 49 15.95 11.42 18.26
CA ARG A 49 15.68 12.69 17.57
C ARG A 49 16.20 12.67 16.14
N ALA A 50 17.44 12.21 15.93
CA ALA A 50 17.99 12.07 14.59
C ALA A 50 17.18 11.09 13.72
N GLU A 51 16.63 10.01 14.30
CA GLU A 51 15.73 9.08 13.61
C GLU A 51 14.40 9.74 13.21
N ILE A 52 13.85 10.62 14.06
CA ILE A 52 12.67 11.43 13.74
C ILE A 52 12.98 12.40 12.60
N ASP A 53 14.08 13.14 12.68
CA ASP A 53 14.46 14.12 11.64
C ASP A 53 14.65 13.41 10.29
N ALA A 54 15.36 12.28 10.27
CA ALA A 54 15.56 11.47 9.07
C ALA A 54 14.26 10.82 8.56
N TRP A 55 13.30 10.53 9.43
CA TRP A 55 11.96 10.10 9.02
C TRP A 55 11.18 11.27 8.42
N GLU A 56 11.20 12.44 9.05
CA GLU A 56 10.49 13.63 8.58
C GLU A 56 10.97 14.04 7.19
N GLU A 57 12.28 14.05 6.96
CA GLU A 57 12.84 14.36 5.64
C GLU A 57 12.35 13.38 4.57
N ARG A 58 12.39 12.08 4.86
CA ARG A 58 11.87 11.04 3.95
C ARG A 58 10.36 11.15 3.75
N PHE A 59 9.62 11.48 4.80
CA PHE A 59 8.17 11.67 4.74
C PHE A 59 7.82 12.86 3.84
N ARG A 60 8.49 14.00 4.03
CA ARG A 60 8.31 15.20 3.19
C ARG A 60 8.67 14.94 1.73
N ALA A 61 9.76 14.20 1.49
CA ALA A 61 10.17 13.82 0.14
C ALA A 61 9.14 12.90 -0.56
N ALA A 62 8.54 11.97 0.19
CA ALA A 62 7.53 11.04 -0.34
C ALA A 62 6.11 11.63 -0.39
N TRP A 63 5.89 12.83 0.17
CA TRP A 63 4.55 13.38 0.36
C TRP A 63 3.81 13.66 -0.95
N ALA A 64 4.51 14.17 -1.97
CA ALA A 64 3.90 14.47 -3.26
C ALA A 64 3.33 13.21 -3.92
N GLU A 65 4.11 12.14 -4.00
CA GLU A 65 3.67 10.84 -4.53
C GLU A 65 2.54 10.24 -3.68
N ALA A 66 2.61 10.38 -2.35
CA ALA A 66 1.57 9.87 -1.47
C ALA A 66 0.21 10.57 -1.68
N VAL A 67 0.21 11.87 -2.00
CA VAL A 67 -1.02 12.63 -2.31
C VAL A 67 -1.65 12.14 -3.61
N GLU A 68 -0.85 11.88 -4.64
CA GLU A 68 -1.33 11.30 -5.91
C GLU A 68 -1.94 9.92 -5.69
N LEU A 69 -1.24 9.04 -4.99
CA LEU A 69 -1.76 7.70 -4.64
C LEU A 69 -3.04 7.80 -3.81
N PHE A 70 -3.10 8.72 -2.85
CA PHE A 70 -4.31 8.97 -2.07
C PHE A 70 -5.47 9.45 -2.97
N ALA A 71 -5.19 10.30 -3.96
CA ALA A 71 -6.20 10.78 -4.90
C ALA A 71 -6.83 9.63 -5.70
N VAL A 72 -6.04 8.65 -6.18
CA VAL A 72 -6.56 7.47 -6.89
C VAL A 72 -7.54 6.66 -6.04
N HIS A 73 -7.26 6.54 -4.74
CA HIS A 73 -8.15 5.83 -3.83
C HIS A 73 -9.38 6.64 -3.43
N ALA A 74 -9.25 7.97 -3.30
CA ALA A 74 -10.32 8.84 -2.82
C ALA A 74 -11.29 9.28 -3.93
N LEU A 75 -10.83 9.42 -5.17
CA LEU A 75 -11.63 9.89 -6.29
C LEU A 75 -12.43 8.77 -6.94
N ALA A 76 -13.53 9.13 -7.61
CA ALA A 76 -14.32 8.19 -8.39
C ALA A 76 -13.53 7.76 -9.64
N ALA A 77 -13.68 6.49 -10.02
CA ALA A 77 -13.15 5.99 -11.29
C ALA A 77 -13.89 6.60 -12.47
N ASN A 78 -13.22 6.63 -13.62
CA ASN A 78 -13.77 7.17 -14.85
C ASN A 78 -14.46 6.06 -15.64
N GLU A 79 -15.62 6.39 -16.19
CA GLU A 79 -16.43 5.47 -16.96
C GLU A 79 -16.62 6.01 -18.39
N VAL A 80 -16.55 5.12 -19.37
CA VAL A 80 -16.82 5.45 -20.77
C VAL A 80 -18.17 4.86 -21.16
N THR A 81 -19.06 5.72 -21.64
CA THR A 81 -20.38 5.33 -22.14
C THR A 81 -20.45 5.49 -23.66
N VAL A 82 -20.81 4.41 -24.36
CA VAL A 82 -20.95 4.36 -25.81
C VAL A 82 -22.42 4.09 -26.17
N VAL A 83 -23.02 4.98 -26.96
CA VAL A 83 -24.44 4.87 -27.37
C VAL A 83 -24.54 4.70 -28.88
N ASN A 84 -25.21 3.65 -29.34
CA ASN A 84 -25.52 3.50 -30.76
C ASN A 84 -26.73 4.35 -31.13
N LYS A 85 -26.50 5.55 -31.67
CA LYS A 85 -27.58 6.45 -32.12
C LYS A 85 -28.21 6.05 -33.46
N THR A 86 -27.76 4.96 -34.07
CA THR A 86 -28.29 4.49 -35.36
C THR A 86 -29.39 3.45 -35.16
N GLN A 87 -30.18 3.22 -36.21
CA GLN A 87 -31.17 2.14 -36.24
C GLN A 87 -30.59 0.78 -36.63
N THR A 88 -29.27 0.70 -36.84
CA THR A 88 -28.62 -0.53 -37.32
C THR A 88 -27.88 -1.22 -36.19
N PHE A 89 -27.92 -2.55 -36.20
CA PHE A 89 -27.16 -3.36 -35.26
C PHE A 89 -25.68 -3.33 -35.64
N LEU A 90 -24.83 -2.88 -34.69
CA LEU A 90 -23.38 -2.85 -34.87
C LEU A 90 -22.76 -4.04 -34.15
N HIS A 91 -21.91 -4.78 -34.85
CA HIS A 91 -21.24 -5.95 -34.31
C HIS A 91 -19.77 -5.65 -34.02
N ASP A 92 -19.25 -6.23 -32.94
CA ASP A 92 -17.83 -6.20 -32.59
C ASP A 92 -17.25 -4.78 -32.69
N VAL A 93 -17.90 -3.85 -31.98
CA VAL A 93 -17.55 -2.44 -31.95
C VAL A 93 -16.33 -2.23 -31.06
N GLN A 94 -15.36 -1.49 -31.58
CA GLN A 94 -14.19 -1.03 -30.84
C GLN A 94 -14.13 0.49 -30.92
N VAL A 95 -13.87 1.13 -29.79
CA VAL A 95 -13.75 2.58 -29.70
C VAL A 95 -12.36 2.92 -29.17
N LYS A 96 -11.69 3.88 -29.80
CA LYS A 96 -10.44 4.46 -29.32
C LYS A 96 -10.66 5.92 -29.05
N LEU A 97 -10.38 6.35 -27.83
CA LEU A 97 -10.44 7.74 -27.41
C LEU A 97 -9.02 8.26 -27.19
N HIS A 98 -8.79 9.50 -27.58
CA HIS A 98 -7.57 10.25 -27.33
C HIS A 98 -7.95 11.52 -26.57
N LEU A 99 -7.40 11.72 -25.39
CA LEU A 99 -7.59 12.93 -24.59
C LEU A 99 -6.31 13.76 -24.64
N ASP A 100 -6.43 15.00 -25.12
CA ASP A 100 -5.32 15.93 -25.26
C ASP A 100 -4.94 16.57 -23.92
N GLY A 101 -3.64 16.83 -23.74
CA GLY A 101 -3.10 17.52 -22.58
C GLY A 101 -2.47 16.60 -21.54
N ALA A 102 -1.95 17.20 -20.47
CA ALA A 102 -1.25 16.51 -19.37
C ALA A 102 -2.23 15.76 -18.44
N VAL A 103 -3.02 14.87 -19.04
CA VAL A 103 -3.87 13.93 -18.33
C VAL A 103 -3.08 12.65 -18.10
N GLU A 104 -3.15 12.11 -16.89
CA GLU A 104 -2.52 10.85 -16.52
C GLU A 104 -3.57 9.86 -16.07
N ALA A 105 -3.63 8.69 -16.70
CA ALA A 105 -4.43 7.57 -16.24
C ALA A 105 -3.65 6.77 -15.19
N GLN A 106 -4.25 6.59 -14.01
CA GLN A 106 -3.69 5.84 -12.90
C GLN A 106 -4.69 4.78 -12.44
N GLU A 107 -4.23 3.53 -12.38
CA GLU A 107 -5.03 2.40 -11.91
C GLU A 107 -5.03 2.33 -10.39
N ARG A 108 -6.20 2.06 -9.82
CA ARG A 108 -6.36 1.78 -8.39
C ARG A 108 -5.77 0.42 -8.07
N HIS A 109 -4.68 0.43 -7.31
CA HIS A 109 -4.06 -0.80 -6.82
C HIS A 109 -4.59 -1.13 -5.42
N GLY A 110 -5.31 -2.24 -5.29
CA GLY A 110 -5.75 -2.76 -4.00
C GLY A 110 -7.24 -3.10 -3.96
N HIS A 111 -7.59 -4.07 -3.12
CA HIS A 111 -8.97 -4.57 -2.99
C HIS A 111 -9.78 -3.88 -1.89
N ALA A 112 -9.21 -2.85 -1.26
CA ALA A 112 -9.83 -2.16 -0.13
C ALA A 112 -10.45 -0.83 -0.58
N GLU A 113 -11.68 -0.57 -0.11
CA GLU A 113 -12.40 0.70 -0.35
C GLU A 113 -11.73 1.92 0.29
N ARG A 114 -10.77 1.70 1.20
CA ARG A 114 -10.00 2.76 1.87
C ARG A 114 -8.51 2.51 1.69
N PRO A 115 -7.70 3.56 1.46
CA PRO A 115 -6.26 3.41 1.39
C PRO A 115 -5.71 2.91 2.73
N ASP A 116 -4.77 1.98 2.73
CA ASP A 116 -3.93 1.65 3.88
C ASP A 116 -2.64 2.50 3.83
N TRP A 117 -1.97 2.67 4.98
CA TRP A 117 -0.68 3.35 5.08
C TRP A 117 0.37 2.77 4.14
N ARG A 118 0.27 1.48 3.81
CA ARG A 118 1.18 0.77 2.92
C ARG A 118 0.96 1.13 1.45
N ASP A 119 -0.27 1.48 1.09
CA ASP A 119 -0.63 1.80 -0.29
C ASP A 119 -0.06 3.17 -0.70
N LEU A 120 0.10 4.08 0.28
CA LEU A 120 0.62 5.43 0.07
C LEU A 120 2.16 5.51 -0.01
N LYS A 121 2.87 4.38 0.08
CA LYS A 121 4.34 4.29 0.09
C LYS A 121 5.04 5.22 1.11
N LEU A 122 4.32 5.67 2.13
CA LEU A 122 4.84 6.57 3.15
C LEU A 122 5.78 5.82 4.13
N PRO A 123 6.92 6.41 4.52
CA PRO A 123 7.80 5.78 5.49
C PRO A 123 7.06 5.62 6.83
N SER A 124 7.15 4.43 7.42
CA SER A 124 6.54 4.18 8.73
C SER A 124 7.20 5.06 9.80
N PRO A 125 6.41 5.63 10.74
CA PRO A 125 6.95 6.48 11.78
C PRO A 125 7.92 5.70 12.68
N PRO A 126 8.97 6.36 13.22
CA PRO A 126 9.88 5.76 14.18
C PRO A 126 9.14 5.20 15.38
N ARG A 127 9.66 4.11 15.94
CA ARG A 127 9.09 3.52 17.15
C ARG A 127 9.12 4.54 18.29
N LYS A 128 7.98 4.70 19.00
CA LYS A 128 7.89 5.50 20.23
C LYS A 128 9.05 5.21 21.17
N TRP A 129 9.63 6.28 21.73
CA TRP A 129 10.68 6.19 22.73
C TRP A 129 10.23 5.38 23.95
N GLY A 130 11.14 4.55 24.47
CA GLY A 130 10.96 3.85 25.73
C GLY A 130 11.14 2.34 25.63
N PRO A 131 10.99 1.63 26.77
CA PRO A 131 11.16 0.19 26.83
C PRO A 131 10.20 -0.53 25.88
N THR A 132 10.72 -1.49 25.13
CA THR A 132 9.93 -2.27 24.18
C THR A 132 9.52 -3.59 24.78
N LYS A 133 8.29 -4.02 24.56
CA LYS A 133 7.95 -5.40 24.88
C LYS A 133 8.71 -6.34 23.94
N ARG A 134 9.35 -7.36 24.51
CA ARG A 134 10.06 -8.36 23.73
C ARG A 134 9.04 -9.13 22.91
N ASP A 135 9.16 -9.07 21.58
CA ASP A 135 8.26 -9.79 20.68
C ASP A 135 8.61 -11.28 20.70
N LEU A 136 8.01 -12.00 21.66
CA LEU A 136 8.18 -13.44 21.80
C LEU A 136 7.65 -14.20 20.57
N GLY A 137 6.79 -13.60 19.74
CA GLY A 137 6.26 -14.18 18.50
C GLY A 137 7.24 -14.16 17.33
N ARG A 138 8.25 -13.26 17.34
CA ARG A 138 9.33 -13.25 16.33
C ARG A 138 10.40 -14.31 16.57
N TYR A 139 10.58 -14.73 17.82
CA TYR A 139 11.56 -15.75 18.22
C TYR A 139 10.95 -17.14 18.43
N ALA A 140 9.66 -17.22 18.77
CA ALA A 140 8.90 -18.44 18.65
C ALA A 140 8.54 -18.62 17.18
N GLY A 141 9.40 -19.32 16.43
CA GLY A 141 9.10 -19.70 15.04
C GLY A 141 7.67 -20.22 14.94
N TYR A 142 6.91 -19.74 13.96
CA TYR A 142 5.53 -20.16 13.72
C TYR A 142 5.42 -21.69 13.85
N PRO A 143 4.52 -22.22 14.69
CA PRO A 143 4.33 -23.66 14.75
C PRO A 143 3.95 -24.13 13.34
N ALA A 144 4.65 -25.14 12.83
CA ALA A 144 4.51 -25.62 11.45
C ALA A 144 3.06 -25.94 11.06
N SER A 145 2.21 -26.27 12.04
CA SER A 145 0.77 -26.46 11.87
C SER A 145 0.01 -25.20 11.43
N LEU A 146 0.35 -24.02 11.95
CA LEU A 146 -0.25 -22.74 11.55
C LEU A 146 0.24 -22.31 10.17
N ALA A 147 1.53 -22.48 9.88
CA ALA A 147 2.08 -22.23 8.54
C ALA A 147 1.44 -23.13 7.47
N ALA A 148 1.21 -24.41 7.79
CA ALA A 148 0.51 -25.36 6.92
C ALA A 148 -0.97 -24.99 6.73
N SER A 149 -1.62 -24.41 7.75
CA SER A 149 -3.02 -23.96 7.68
C SER A 149 -3.20 -22.73 6.77
N ILE A 150 -2.22 -21.81 6.76
CA ILE A 150 -2.21 -20.64 5.88
C ILE A 150 -1.91 -21.07 4.43
N ALA A 151 -0.98 -22.02 4.24
CA ALA A 151 -0.63 -22.55 2.92
C ALA A 151 -1.73 -23.45 2.29
N SER A 152 -2.70 -23.91 3.08
CA SER A 152 -3.77 -24.81 2.62
C SER A 152 -5.11 -24.11 2.39
N GLN A 153 -5.18 -22.78 2.49
CA GLN A 153 -6.35 -22.07 2.00
C GLN A 153 -6.42 -22.19 0.48
N PRO A 154 -7.47 -22.81 -0.08
CA PRO A 154 -7.65 -22.86 -1.52
C PRO A 154 -7.85 -21.42 -2.00
N TYR A 155 -6.82 -20.86 -2.66
CA TYR A 155 -6.97 -19.69 -3.49
C TYR A 155 -7.96 -20.07 -4.59
N MET A 156 -9.20 -19.58 -4.48
CA MET A 156 -10.15 -19.64 -5.58
C MET A 156 -9.79 -18.48 -6.50
N PRO A 157 -9.07 -18.70 -7.62
CA PRO A 157 -8.85 -17.62 -8.57
C PRO A 157 -10.22 -17.15 -9.04
N ARG A 158 -10.50 -15.84 -8.87
CA ARG A 158 -11.64 -15.25 -9.57
C ARG A 158 -11.44 -15.51 -11.08
N PRO A 159 -12.50 -15.88 -11.82
CA PRO A 159 -12.41 -15.94 -13.26
C PRO A 159 -11.91 -14.58 -13.77
N TYR A 160 -10.80 -14.59 -14.51
CA TYR A 160 -10.25 -13.40 -15.14
C TYR A 160 -11.26 -12.90 -16.17
N VAL A 161 -11.91 -11.78 -15.86
CA VAL A 161 -12.72 -11.03 -16.82
C VAL A 161 -11.76 -10.03 -17.44
N PRO A 162 -11.48 -10.11 -18.76
CA PRO A 162 -10.64 -9.12 -19.41
C PRO A 162 -11.31 -7.74 -19.28
N PRO A 163 -10.52 -6.69 -19.01
CA PRO A 163 -11.05 -5.33 -18.84
C PRO A 163 -11.71 -4.85 -20.14
N ASP A 164 -12.84 -4.15 -19.99
CA ASP A 164 -13.58 -3.57 -21.12
C ASP A 164 -12.87 -2.32 -21.68
N ALA A 165 -11.95 -1.72 -20.92
CA ALA A 165 -11.19 -0.55 -21.30
C ALA A 165 -9.69 -0.70 -20.96
N SER A 166 -8.82 -0.32 -21.89
CA SER A 166 -7.37 -0.23 -21.66
C SER A 166 -6.92 1.22 -21.76
N TRP A 167 -6.26 1.71 -20.71
CA TRP A 167 -5.81 3.09 -20.60
C TRP A 167 -4.29 3.16 -20.75
N LYS A 168 -3.79 4.09 -21.56
CA LYS A 168 -2.36 4.29 -21.80
C LYS A 168 -2.01 5.76 -21.68
N THR A 169 -1.01 6.05 -20.85
CA THR A 169 -0.54 7.41 -20.58
C THR A 169 0.83 7.62 -21.23
N THR A 170 0.91 8.58 -22.17
CA THR A 170 2.18 9.02 -22.78
C THR A 170 2.25 10.55 -22.90
N GLY A 171 1.86 11.26 -21.85
CA GLY A 171 1.69 12.73 -21.87
C GLY A 171 0.37 13.21 -22.51
N SER A 172 -0.42 12.26 -22.98
CA SER A 172 -1.84 12.29 -23.32
C SER A 172 -2.41 10.90 -22.98
N VAL A 173 -3.74 10.77 -22.92
CA VAL A 173 -4.38 9.50 -22.58
C VAL A 173 -5.06 8.89 -23.80
N ASP A 174 -4.60 7.71 -24.18
CA ASP A 174 -5.26 6.85 -25.14
C ASP A 174 -6.08 5.78 -24.41
N VAL A 175 -7.35 5.65 -24.77
CA VAL A 175 -8.29 4.68 -24.20
C VAL A 175 -8.79 3.77 -25.30
N GLU A 176 -8.63 2.47 -25.15
CA GLU A 176 -9.17 1.46 -26.05
C GLU A 176 -10.30 0.72 -25.35
N VAL A 177 -11.53 0.88 -25.85
CA VAL A 177 -12.75 0.29 -25.28
C VAL A 177 -13.29 -0.79 -26.21
N VAL A 178 -13.44 -2.00 -25.68
CA VAL A 178 -14.02 -3.13 -26.39
C VAL A 178 -15.50 -3.22 -26.04
N VAL A 179 -16.36 -2.76 -26.94
CA VAL A 179 -17.81 -2.68 -26.71
C VAL A 179 -18.51 -3.99 -27.08
N GLY A 180 -18.01 -4.69 -28.10
CA GLY A 180 -18.67 -5.91 -28.62
C GLY A 180 -19.93 -5.58 -29.41
N ASP A 181 -21.02 -6.31 -29.18
CA ASP A 181 -22.25 -6.18 -29.96
C ASP A 181 -23.17 -5.08 -29.41
N LEU A 182 -23.43 -4.03 -30.20
CA LEU A 182 -24.21 -2.87 -29.80
C LEU A 182 -25.49 -2.72 -30.63
N ARG A 183 -26.63 -3.08 -30.02
CA ARG A 183 -27.97 -3.00 -30.62
C ARG A 183 -28.35 -1.56 -30.98
N PRO A 184 -29.29 -1.35 -31.92
CA PRO A 184 -29.86 -0.03 -32.19
C PRO A 184 -30.32 0.63 -30.88
N GLU A 185 -29.97 1.90 -30.69
CA GLU A 185 -30.33 2.71 -29.51
C GLU A 185 -29.80 2.19 -28.17
N ALA A 186 -29.01 1.10 -28.17
CA ALA A 186 -28.44 0.55 -26.95
C ALA A 186 -27.24 1.36 -26.46
N THR A 187 -27.04 1.27 -25.16
CA THR A 187 -25.93 1.90 -24.44
C THR A 187 -25.04 0.82 -23.86
N PHE A 188 -23.75 0.98 -24.05
CA PHE A 188 -22.70 0.24 -23.36
C PHE A 188 -22.00 1.19 -22.39
N GLN A 189 -21.66 0.68 -21.21
CA GLN A 189 -20.95 1.40 -20.18
C GLN A 189 -19.85 0.49 -19.66
N THR A 190 -18.63 1.01 -19.56
CA THR A 190 -17.50 0.26 -19.00
C THR A 190 -17.74 -0.01 -17.52
N ASP A 191 -17.53 -1.25 -17.09
CA ASP A 191 -17.62 -1.67 -15.68
C ASP A 191 -16.24 -1.67 -14.98
N ASP A 192 -15.19 -1.25 -15.69
CA ASP A 192 -13.81 -1.27 -15.23
C ASP A 192 -13.52 -0.05 -14.34
N GLY A 193 -14.18 -0.03 -13.17
CA GLY A 193 -14.21 1.06 -12.19
C GLY A 193 -12.91 1.24 -11.39
N ASP A 194 -11.77 0.93 -12.00
CA ASP A 194 -10.46 0.95 -11.34
C ASP A 194 -9.53 2.04 -11.88
N THR A 195 -9.85 2.72 -12.98
CA THR A 195 -8.97 3.77 -13.54
C THR A 195 -9.44 5.18 -13.19
N VAL A 196 -8.54 5.99 -12.63
CA VAL A 196 -8.74 7.41 -12.34
C VAL A 196 -7.86 8.26 -13.26
N LEU A 197 -8.44 9.29 -13.87
CA LEU A 197 -7.70 10.31 -14.62
C LEU A 197 -7.33 11.47 -13.70
N LEU A 198 -6.04 11.80 -13.68
CA LEU A 198 -5.47 12.88 -12.89
C LEU A 198 -4.92 13.96 -13.82
N ILE A 199 -5.04 15.22 -13.40
CA ILE A 199 -4.44 16.37 -14.07
C ILE A 199 -3.61 17.09 -13.02
N CYS A 200 -2.29 17.06 -13.21
CA CYS A 200 -1.34 17.67 -12.30
C CYS A 200 -0.87 19.02 -12.87
N GLY A 201 -1.07 20.11 -12.11
CA GLY A 201 -0.60 21.45 -12.49
C GLY A 201 -1.71 22.40 -12.91
N ASP A 202 -1.56 23.05 -14.07
CA ASP A 202 -2.54 24.00 -14.59
C ASP A 202 -3.79 23.26 -15.08
N ILE A 203 -4.90 23.48 -14.38
CA ILE A 203 -6.18 22.80 -14.64
C ILE A 203 -6.90 23.56 -15.77
N PRO A 204 -7.08 22.97 -16.96
CA PRO A 204 -7.90 23.58 -17.99
C PRO A 204 -9.38 23.55 -17.60
N GLU A 205 -10.24 24.33 -18.24
CA GLU A 205 -11.69 24.24 -17.98
C GLU A 205 -12.29 22.99 -18.65
N HIS A 206 -11.72 22.59 -19.78
CA HIS A 206 -12.17 21.47 -20.59
C HIS A 206 -10.96 20.70 -21.13
N VAL A 207 -11.09 19.37 -21.18
CA VAL A 207 -10.15 18.48 -21.87
C VAL A 207 -10.71 18.18 -23.26
N GLN A 208 -9.97 18.58 -24.28
CA GLN A 208 -10.31 18.26 -25.67
C GLN A 208 -9.86 16.85 -26.00
N GLY A 209 -10.57 16.19 -26.90
CA GLY A 209 -10.18 14.87 -27.34
C GLY A 209 -10.78 14.49 -28.68
N THR A 210 -10.32 13.37 -29.20
CA THR A 210 -10.87 12.76 -30.41
C THR A 210 -11.23 11.32 -30.14
N TRP A 211 -12.19 10.79 -30.88
CA TRP A 211 -12.52 9.39 -30.84
C TRP A 211 -12.57 8.81 -32.24
N THR A 212 -12.27 7.53 -32.32
CA THR A 212 -12.45 6.72 -33.52
C THR A 212 -13.19 5.45 -33.15
N ALA A 213 -14.09 4.98 -34.01
CA ALA A 213 -14.80 3.74 -33.80
C ALA A 213 -14.80 2.89 -35.07
N THR A 214 -14.69 1.59 -34.88
CA THR A 214 -14.82 0.58 -35.93
C THR A 214 -15.90 -0.41 -35.55
N ALA A 215 -16.59 -0.94 -36.55
CA ALA A 215 -17.59 -1.99 -36.36
C ALA A 215 -17.41 -3.03 -37.46
N ARG A 216 -17.57 -4.30 -37.12
CA ARG A 216 -17.44 -5.39 -38.08
C ARG A 216 -18.52 -5.28 -39.15
N GLY A 217 -18.11 -5.46 -40.41
CA GLY A 217 -18.99 -5.35 -41.57
C GLY A 217 -19.16 -3.91 -42.10
N TYR A 218 -18.66 -2.92 -41.36
CA TYR A 218 -18.55 -1.54 -41.82
C TYR A 218 -17.09 -1.27 -42.17
N ASN A 219 -16.78 -1.19 -43.47
CA ASN A 219 -15.43 -0.88 -43.97
C ASN A 219 -15.09 0.61 -43.84
N GLN A 220 -15.54 1.26 -42.77
CA GLN A 220 -15.31 2.66 -42.51
C GLN A 220 -14.92 2.86 -41.04
N VAL A 221 -14.04 3.81 -40.81
CA VAL A 221 -13.70 4.29 -39.47
C VAL A 221 -14.56 5.52 -39.21
N PHE A 222 -15.37 5.46 -38.16
CA PHE A 222 -16.10 6.62 -37.67
C PHE A 222 -15.16 7.45 -36.81
N THR A 223 -15.20 8.77 -36.93
CA THR A 223 -14.36 9.67 -36.13
C THR A 223 -15.18 10.84 -35.64
N GLY A 224 -14.75 11.43 -34.53
CA GLY A 224 -15.33 12.66 -34.01
C GLY A 224 -14.44 13.33 -32.99
N ALA A 225 -14.80 14.55 -32.62
CA ALA A 225 -14.24 15.26 -31.48
C ALA A 225 -15.13 15.07 -30.26
N LEU A 226 -14.53 15.19 -29.08
CA LEU A 226 -15.23 15.21 -27.80
C LEU A 226 -14.60 16.27 -26.91
N GLU A 227 -15.40 16.81 -26.02
CA GLU A 227 -14.96 17.77 -25.00
C GLU A 227 -15.45 17.24 -23.65
N VAL A 228 -14.51 17.04 -22.72
CA VAL A 228 -14.79 16.56 -21.37
C VAL A 228 -14.66 17.74 -20.41
N ALA A 229 -15.76 18.06 -19.75
CA ALA A 229 -15.75 19.02 -18.66
C ALA A 229 -15.03 18.42 -17.44
N ILE A 230 -14.17 19.21 -16.80
CA ILE A 230 -13.44 18.75 -15.61
C ILE A 230 -14.37 18.90 -14.40
N ALA A 231 -14.44 17.87 -13.56
CA ALA A 231 -15.20 17.90 -12.33
C ALA A 231 -14.69 19.00 -11.38
N GLU A 232 -15.54 19.45 -10.46
CA GLU A 232 -15.13 20.44 -9.46
C GLU A 232 -13.91 19.95 -8.65
N PRO A 233 -12.94 20.83 -8.33
CA PRO A 233 -11.75 20.44 -7.59
C PRO A 233 -12.11 19.80 -6.24
N ALA A 234 -11.72 18.53 -6.07
CA ALA A 234 -11.86 17.84 -4.80
C ALA A 234 -10.76 18.30 -3.84
N HIS A 235 -11.14 18.94 -2.73
CA HIS A 235 -10.19 19.28 -1.68
C HIS A 235 -9.79 18.04 -0.87
N LEU A 236 -8.67 17.42 -1.25
CA LEU A 236 -8.14 16.23 -0.56
C LEU A 236 -7.66 16.53 0.87
N THR A 237 -7.46 17.79 1.26
CA THR A 237 -6.90 18.16 2.57
C THR A 237 -7.68 17.58 3.75
N ASN A 238 -9.01 17.64 3.73
CA ASN A 238 -9.82 17.12 4.84
C ASN A 238 -9.81 15.59 4.87
N LEU A 239 -9.89 14.94 3.70
CA LEU A 239 -9.82 13.49 3.59
C LEU A 239 -8.47 12.94 4.08
N VAL A 240 -7.39 13.64 3.75
CA VAL A 240 -6.05 13.29 4.21
C VAL A 240 -5.93 13.50 5.73
N ARG A 241 -6.45 14.61 6.28
CA ARG A 241 -6.48 14.86 7.73
C ARG A 241 -7.21 13.76 8.49
N ASP A 242 -8.38 13.36 8.01
CA ASP A 242 -9.15 12.25 8.56
C ASP A 242 -8.35 10.95 8.51
N PHE A 243 -7.68 10.68 7.38
CA PHE A 243 -6.84 9.50 7.22
C PHE A 243 -5.67 9.44 8.22
N VAL A 244 -4.98 10.56 8.43
CA VAL A 244 -3.87 10.64 9.39
C VAL A 244 -4.31 10.88 10.84
N ASN A 245 -5.62 10.94 11.11
CA ASN A 245 -6.23 11.28 12.41
C ASN A 245 -5.70 12.60 12.99
N LEU A 246 -5.63 13.64 12.15
CA LEU A 246 -5.33 15.01 12.57
C LEU A 246 -6.63 15.82 12.58
N ASP A 247 -7.18 16.07 13.77
CA ASP A 247 -8.24 17.08 13.97
C ASP A 247 -7.73 18.51 13.66
#